data_AF-A0AA46L0M2-F1
#
_entry.id   AF-A0AA46L0M2-F1
#
_cell.length_a   1.000
_cell.length_b   1.000
_cell.length_c   1.000
_cell.angle_alpha   90.00
_cell.angle_beta   90.00
_cell.angle_gamma   90.00
#
_symmetry.space_group_name_H-M   'P 1'
#
loop_
_entity.id
_entity.type
_entity.pdbx_description
1 polymer ?
#
loop_
_entity_poly.entity_id
_entity_poly.type
_entity_poly.pdbx_seq_one_letter_code
_entity_poly.pdbx_strand_id
1 'polypeptide(L)'
;MPKVKLMIKQLDANEKSVVELSERCFDELRQVYRPTELAVSNKNSAKSEWSCFGFHIDEVLVGVVEAKQVGSELQLSSLAVAPSFRQKGVARKLV
;
A
#
# COMPACT_ATOMS: atom_id res chain seq x y z
N MET A 1 5.05 30.04 6.51
CA MET A 1 5.31 28.58 6.43
C MET A 1 4.51 28.02 5.27
N PRO A 2 5.12 27.35 4.28
CA PRO A 2 4.36 26.73 3.20
C PRO A 2 3.44 25.64 3.78
N LYS A 3 2.20 25.55 3.28
CA LYS A 3 1.25 24.50 3.68
C LYS A 3 1.63 23.21 2.97
N VAL A 4 1.99 22.18 3.72
CA VAL A 4 2.18 20.81 3.20
C VAL A 4 0.85 20.28 2.72
N LYS A 5 0.79 19.77 1.49
CA LYS A 5 -0.43 19.19 0.92
C LYS A 5 -0.48 17.70 1.25
N LEU A 6 -1.60 17.23 1.77
CA LEU A 6 -1.82 15.82 2.10
C LEU A 6 -3.00 15.31 1.29
N MET A 7 -2.85 14.19 0.61
CA MET A 7 -3.95 13.62 -0.18
C MET A 7 -3.90 12.11 -0.25
N ILE A 8 -5.08 11.50 -0.27
CA ILE A 8 -5.28 10.10 -0.63
C ILE A 8 -5.83 10.10 -2.05
N LYS A 9 -5.26 9.26 -2.91
CA LYS A 9 -5.72 9.04 -4.28
C LYS A 9 -5.89 7.56 -4.52
N GLN A 10 -6.93 7.16 -5.24
CA GLN A 10 -6.97 5.84 -5.85
C GLN A 10 -5.95 5.82 -6.99
N LEU A 11 -5.16 4.75 -7.07
CA LEU A 11 -4.08 4.57 -8.04
C LEU A 11 -4.26 3.25 -8.79
N ASP A 12 -3.63 3.13 -9.95
CA ASP A 12 -3.45 1.82 -10.59
C ASP A 12 -2.42 1.03 -9.78
N ALA A 13 -2.76 -0.20 -9.39
CA ALA A 13 -1.86 -1.08 -8.65
C ALA A 13 -0.58 -1.45 -9.44
N ASN A 14 -0.62 -1.33 -10.76
CA ASN A 14 0.53 -1.56 -11.64
C ASN A 14 1.28 -0.27 -12.01
N GLU A 15 0.89 0.89 -11.46
CA GLU A 15 1.67 2.11 -11.62
C GLU A 15 3.08 1.90 -11.05
N LYS A 16 4.10 2.29 -11.81
CA LYS A 16 5.51 2.07 -11.45
C LYS A 16 5.85 2.57 -10.03
N SER A 17 5.35 3.73 -9.65
CA SER A 17 5.58 4.34 -8.32
C SER A 17 5.04 3.48 -7.17
N VAL A 18 3.89 2.83 -7.38
CA VAL A 18 3.23 1.93 -6.43
C VAL A 18 4.04 0.64 -6.29
N VAL A 19 4.40 0.03 -7.41
CA VAL A 19 5.19 -1.22 -7.45
C VAL A 19 6.54 -1.01 -6.76
N GLU A 20 7.28 0.03 -7.14
CA GLU A 20 8.60 0.32 -6.56
C GLU A 20 8.54 0.65 -5.06
N LEU A 21 7.49 1.34 -4.59
CA LEU A 21 7.32 1.60 -3.16
C LEU A 21 6.99 0.31 -2.41
N SER A 22 6.06 -0.48 -2.93
CA SER A 22 5.63 -1.74 -2.32
C SER A 22 6.79 -2.73 -2.23
N GLU A 23 7.51 -2.96 -3.33
CA GLU A 23 8.68 -3.85 -3.36
C GLU A 23 9.73 -3.45 -2.34
N ARG A 24 10.19 -2.19 -2.37
CA ARG A 24 11.18 -1.70 -1.38
C ARG A 24 10.73 -1.89 0.06
N CYS A 25 9.45 -1.70 0.36
CA CYS A 25 8.93 -1.87 1.72
C CYS A 25 8.85 -3.34 2.14
N PHE A 26 8.49 -4.23 1.20
CA PHE A 26 8.34 -5.66 1.48
C PHE A 26 9.62 -6.47 1.28
N ASP A 27 10.65 -5.94 0.62
CA ASP A 27 11.92 -6.64 0.42
C ASP A 27 12.61 -6.97 1.75
N GLU A 28 12.61 -6.03 2.70
CA GLU A 28 13.07 -6.27 4.08
C GLU A 28 12.29 -7.43 4.73
N LEU A 29 10.97 -7.44 4.56
CA LEU A 29 10.08 -8.47 5.12
C LEU A 29 10.27 -9.83 4.44
N ARG A 30 10.51 -9.86 3.13
CA ARG A 30 10.71 -11.08 2.33
C ARG A 30 11.97 -11.84 2.70
N GLN A 31 12.93 -11.19 3.34
CA GLN A 31 14.09 -11.87 3.92
C GLN A 31 13.73 -12.74 5.12
N VAL A 32 12.64 -12.41 5.83
CA VAL A 32 12.22 -13.09 7.07
C VAL A 32 10.95 -13.92 6.88
N TYR A 33 10.10 -13.54 5.94
CA TYR A 33 8.83 -14.19 5.65
C TYR A 33 8.68 -14.46 4.15
N ARG A 34 8.58 -15.74 3.78
CA ARG A 34 8.24 -16.16 2.42
C ARG A 34 6.76 -16.55 2.37
N PRO A 35 5.92 -15.83 1.60
CA PRO A 35 4.54 -16.26 1.38
C PRO A 35 4.50 -17.69 0.83
N THR A 36 3.52 -18.48 1.26
CA THR A 36 3.28 -19.80 0.68
C THR A 36 2.75 -19.67 -0.74
N GLU A 37 2.98 -20.68 -1.59
CA GLU A 37 2.46 -20.70 -2.97
C GLU A 37 0.94 -20.49 -3.02
N LEU A 38 0.22 -21.02 -2.02
CA LEU A 38 -1.21 -20.83 -1.86
C LEU A 38 -1.58 -19.35 -1.65
N ALA A 39 -0.84 -18.63 -0.81
CA ALA A 39 -1.08 -17.21 -0.57
C ALA A 39 -0.81 -16.37 -1.83
N VAL A 40 0.21 -16.73 -2.62
CA VAL A 40 0.51 -16.08 -3.90
C VAL A 40 -0.61 -16.34 -4.93
N SER A 41 -1.03 -17.60 -5.06
CA SER A 41 -2.09 -18.00 -5.99
C SER A 41 -3.41 -17.29 -5.68
N ASN A 42 -3.81 -17.26 -4.41
CA ASN A 42 -5.03 -16.58 -3.95
C ASN A 42 -4.97 -15.07 -4.20
N LYS A 43 -3.79 -14.44 -4.03
CA LYS A 43 -3.64 -13.01 -4.33
C LYS A 43 -3.81 -12.74 -5.83
N ASN A 44 -3.24 -13.58 -6.68
CA ASN A 44 -3.29 -13.41 -8.13
C ASN A 44 -4.71 -13.62 -8.69
N SER A 45 -5.46 -14.60 -8.17
CA SER A 45 -6.84 -14.84 -8.60
C SER A 45 -7.80 -13.73 -8.17
N ALA A 46 -7.55 -13.09 -7.02
CA ALA A 46 -8.37 -12.00 -6.50
C ALA A 46 -7.96 -10.61 -6.99
N LYS A 47 -6.92 -10.48 -7.84
CA LYS A 47 -6.27 -9.19 -8.14
C LYS A 47 -7.22 -8.13 -8.72
N SER A 48 -8.27 -8.52 -9.43
CA SER A 48 -9.30 -7.60 -9.97
C SER A 48 -10.26 -7.04 -8.92
N GLU A 49 -10.28 -7.58 -7.70
CA GLU A 49 -11.21 -7.18 -6.64
C GLU A 49 -10.62 -6.16 -5.65
N TRP A 50 -9.31 -5.92 -5.72
CA TRP A 50 -8.61 -5.00 -4.82
C TRP A 50 -8.46 -3.62 -5.47
N SER A 51 -8.70 -2.57 -4.68
CA SER A 51 -8.41 -1.20 -5.07
C SER A 51 -7.15 -0.72 -4.34
N CYS A 52 -6.24 -0.06 -5.07
CA CYS A 52 -5.03 0.52 -4.52
C CYS A 52 -5.24 2.01 -4.21
N PHE A 53 -4.87 2.43 -3.00
CA PHE A 53 -4.92 3.82 -2.57
C PHE A 53 -3.54 4.29 -2.11
N GLY A 54 -3.10 5.45 -2.60
CA GLY A 54 -1.81 6.06 -2.27
C GLY A 54 -1.97 7.33 -1.45
N PHE A 55 -1.18 7.44 -0.37
CA PHE A 55 -1.04 8.67 0.42
C PHE A 55 0.15 9.47 -0.07
N HIS A 56 -0.11 10.73 -0.44
CA HIS A 56 0.90 11.67 -0.90
C HIS A 56 1.11 12.78 0.11
N ILE A 57 2.38 13.14 0.29
CA ILE A 57 2.82 14.36 0.95
C ILE A 57 3.42 15.23 -0.13
N ASP A 58 2.79 16.37 -0.38
CA ASP A 58 2.97 17.17 -1.58
C ASP A 58 2.78 16.28 -2.82
N GLU A 59 3.75 16.20 -3.73
CA GLU A 59 3.66 15.36 -4.93
C GLU A 59 4.39 14.01 -4.77
N VAL A 60 4.81 13.65 -3.55
CA VAL A 60 5.55 12.42 -3.28
C VAL A 60 4.61 11.35 -2.71
N LEU A 61 4.55 10.19 -3.36
CA LEU A 61 3.88 9.00 -2.84
C LEU A 61 4.69 8.41 -1.68
N VAL A 62 4.12 8.38 -0.48
CA VAL A 62 4.83 7.96 0.75
C VAL A 62 4.24 6.73 1.42
N GLY A 63 3.03 6.32 1.02
CA GLY A 63 2.41 5.08 1.48
C GLY A 63 1.33 4.59 0.53
N VAL A 64 1.11 3.29 0.51
CA VAL A 64 0.08 2.63 -0.29
C VAL A 64 -0.65 1.57 0.53
N VAL A 65 -1.93 1.39 0.23
CA VAL A 65 -2.76 0.31 0.78
C VAL A 65 -3.57 -0.32 -0.35
N GLU A 66 -3.60 -1.66 -0.38
CA GLU A 66 -4.54 -2.41 -1.20
C GLU A 66 -5.69 -2.86 -0.32
N ALA A 67 -6.91 -2.44 -0.67
CA ALA A 67 -8.10 -2.67 0.14
C ALA A 67 -9.28 -3.14 -0.72
N LYS A 68 -10.16 -3.93 -0.11
CA LYS A 68 -11.43 -4.38 -0.69
C LYS A 68 -12.51 -4.32 0.38
N GLN A 69 -13.69 -3.84 0.01
CA GLN A 69 -14.87 -3.91 0.87
C GLN A 69 -15.59 -5.25 0.64
N VAL A 70 -15.87 -5.97 1.73
CA VAL A 70 -16.65 -7.22 1.74
C VAL A 70 -17.77 -7.07 2.76
N GLY A 71 -18.99 -6.78 2.29
CA GLY A 71 -20.11 -6.45 3.17
C GLY A 71 -19.82 -5.22 4.03
N SER A 72 -19.80 -5.41 5.35
CA SER A 72 -19.45 -4.36 6.33
C SER A 72 -17.97 -4.32 6.70
N GLU A 73 -17.14 -5.21 6.15
CA GLU A 73 -15.72 -5.30 6.46
C GLU A 73 -14.87 -4.63 5.38
N LEU A 74 -13.84 -3.90 5.81
CA LEU A 74 -12.76 -3.46 4.94
C LEU A 74 -11.56 -4.40 5.13
N GLN A 75 -11.30 -5.23 4.14
CA GLN A 75 -10.15 -6.12 4.14
C GLN A 75 -8.96 -5.39 3.52
N LEU A 76 -7.78 -5.58 4.12
CA LEU A 76 -6.52 -5.02 3.64
C LEU A 76 -5.60 -6.17 3.24
N SER A 77 -5.14 -6.19 2.00
CA SER A 77 -4.19 -7.22 1.54
C SER A 77 -2.73 -6.78 1.74
N SER A 78 -2.47 -5.47 1.70
CA SER A 78 -1.14 -4.91 1.92
C SER A 78 -1.22 -3.47 2.40
N LEU A 79 -0.24 -3.07 3.22
CA LEU A 79 -0.03 -1.71 3.67
C LEU A 79 1.48 -1.46 3.71
N ALA A 80 1.96 -0.50 2.92
CA ALA A 80 3.36 -0.14 2.85
C ALA A 80 3.57 1.35 3.10
N VAL A 81 4.57 1.69 3.90
CA VAL A 81 4.96 3.07 4.19
C VAL A 81 6.46 3.19 4.01
N ALA A 82 6.86 4.16 3.20
CA ALA A 82 8.27 4.47 2.92
C ALA A 82 9.05 4.62 4.24
N PRO A 83 10.25 4.03 4.39
CA PRO A 83 11.02 4.03 5.64
C PRO A 83 11.18 5.41 6.29
N SER A 84 11.48 6.43 5.48
CA SER A 84 11.64 7.84 5.92
C SER A 84 10.36 8.50 6.44
N PHE A 85 9.20 7.86 6.25
CA PHE A 85 7.88 8.33 6.66
C PHE A 85 7.20 7.41 7.69
N ARG A 86 7.86 6.33 8.12
CA ARG A 86 7.40 5.47 9.23
C ARG A 86 7.41 6.26 10.55
N GLN A 87 6.59 5.82 11.50
CA GLN A 87 6.39 6.47 12.82
C GLN A 87 5.92 7.94 12.79
N LYS A 88 5.52 8.46 11.61
CA LYS A 88 4.94 9.79 11.43
C LYS A 88 3.41 9.77 11.24
N GLY A 89 2.77 8.65 11.54
CA GLY A 89 1.32 8.47 11.44
C GLY A 89 0.77 8.30 10.02
N VAL A 90 1.61 8.02 9.01
CA VAL A 90 1.15 7.80 7.62
C VAL A 90 0.20 6.60 7.51
N ALA A 91 0.54 5.47 8.13
CA ALA A 91 -0.33 4.28 8.15
C ALA A 91 -1.72 4.61 8.71
N ARG A 92 -1.80 5.37 9.82
CA ARG A 92 -3.05 5.83 10.44
C ARG A 92 -3.88 6.77 9.54
N LYS A 93 -3.28 7.39 8.52
CA LYS A 93 -4.03 8.21 7.57
C LYS A 93 -4.63 7.38 6.43
N LEU A 94 -4.07 6.19 6.18
CA LEU A 94 -4.53 5.27 5.16
C LEU A 94 -5.64 4.32 5.64
N VAL A 95 -5.80 4.15 6.97
CA VAL A 95 -6.79 3.29 7.63
C VAL A 95 -7.58 4.08 8.66
#